data_AF-A0AAW2FSR2-F1
#
_entry.id   AF-A0AAW2FSR2-F1
#
_cell.length_a   1.000
_cell.length_b   1.000
_cell.length_c   1.000
_cell.angle_alpha   90.00
_cell.angle_beta   90.00
_cell.angle_gamma   90.00
#
_symmetry.space_group_name_H-M   'P 1'
#
loop_
_entity.id
_entity.type
_entity.pdbx_description
1 polymer ?
#
loop_
_entity_poly.entity_id
_entity_poly.type
_entity_poly.pdbx_seq_one_letter_code
_entity_poly.pdbx_strand_id
1 'polypeptide(L)'
;MIKLTQDIDLESYTLILPSVAVGNVGQLSVDLLVSNLNLPKIGQIFTPSFVPIVGANAYDECSSELITAIDIYAGRKERVVVIQIRSLYVGELTEFFNELGRFVTEKKIAKVIILASSHDYVKKEVQPQHLKLRYVASAGLRSKAGELFDELNWISHPPKGEERLQIPGGGFAKSLFTFLSGANVPCAVLFKFCSEGDNREDAVALVQYLNQWIRILEASCSNNLKYPLSWKHLFGRPPSQDLY
;
A
#
# COMPACT_ATOMS: atom_id res chain seq x y z
N MET A 1 4.27 -0.57 18.83
CA MET A 1 3.11 -1.25 19.43
C MET A 1 1.88 -1.10 18.54
N ILE A 2 1.35 -2.24 18.07
CA ILE A 2 0.08 -2.32 17.33
C ILE A 2 -1.08 -2.36 18.32
N LYS A 3 -2.09 -1.50 18.14
CA LYS A 3 -3.26 -1.41 19.03
C LYS A 3 -4.55 -1.44 18.24
N LEU A 4 -5.32 -2.52 18.36
CA LEU A 4 -6.67 -2.61 17.78
C LEU A 4 -7.69 -1.99 18.75
N THR A 5 -8.69 -1.31 18.21
CA THR A 5 -9.80 -0.69 18.97
C THR A 5 -11.02 -1.62 19.08
N GLN A 6 -11.02 -2.71 18.31
CA GLN A 6 -12.09 -3.69 18.26
C GLN A 6 -11.51 -5.10 18.23
N ASP A 7 -12.23 -6.04 18.83
CA ASP A 7 -11.90 -7.46 18.69
C ASP A 7 -12.39 -7.95 17.33
N ILE A 8 -11.42 -8.35 16.50
CA ILE A 8 -11.65 -8.83 15.14
C ILE A 8 -10.74 -10.00 14.87
N ASP A 9 -11.36 -11.08 14.38
CA ASP A 9 -10.65 -12.21 13.82
C ASP A 9 -10.20 -11.88 12.40
N LEU A 10 -8.88 -11.98 12.19
CA LEU A 10 -8.21 -11.65 10.94
C LEU A 10 -7.63 -12.92 10.28
N GLU A 11 -8.05 -14.10 10.74
CA GLU A 11 -7.63 -15.37 10.16
C GLU A 11 -7.97 -15.44 8.67
N SER A 12 -6.96 -15.76 7.88
CA SER A 12 -7.00 -15.81 6.42
C SER A 12 -7.29 -14.49 5.71
N TYR A 13 -7.17 -13.33 6.38
CA TYR A 13 -7.27 -12.03 5.71
C TYR A 13 -6.04 -11.77 4.82
N THR A 14 -6.20 -10.88 3.85
CA THR A 14 -5.07 -10.29 3.11
C THR A 14 -4.71 -8.96 3.74
N LEU A 15 -3.45 -8.82 4.18
CA LEU A 15 -2.92 -7.55 4.66
C LEU A 15 -2.33 -6.76 3.49
N ILE A 16 -2.72 -5.50 3.34
CA ILE A 16 -2.22 -4.57 2.33
C ILE A 16 -1.60 -3.39 3.06
N LEU A 17 -0.38 -3.01 2.71
CA LEU A 17 0.27 -1.83 3.26
C LEU A 17 1.16 -1.12 2.24
N PRO A 18 1.35 0.20 2.36
CA PRO A 18 2.20 0.94 1.47
C PRO A 18 3.65 0.91 1.98
N SER A 19 4.59 1.00 1.06
CA SER A 19 5.92 1.52 1.35
C SER A 19 5.93 3.03 1.13
N VAL A 20 6.55 3.78 2.03
CA VAL A 20 6.81 5.22 1.83
C VAL A 20 7.90 5.35 0.77
N ALA A 21 7.49 5.63 -0.47
CA ALA A 21 8.27 5.52 -1.69
C ALA A 21 8.03 6.73 -2.61
N VAL A 22 8.84 6.87 -3.68
CA VAL A 22 8.78 8.01 -4.61
C VAL A 22 7.36 8.28 -5.12
N GLY A 23 6.92 9.53 -5.12
CA GLY A 23 5.57 9.91 -5.56
C GLY A 23 4.43 9.38 -4.68
N ASN A 24 4.72 8.76 -3.53
CA ASN A 24 3.76 8.26 -2.55
C ASN A 24 2.67 7.35 -3.13
N VAL A 25 2.93 6.70 -4.27
CA VAL A 25 1.92 5.95 -5.04
C VAL A 25 1.26 4.87 -4.19
N GLY A 26 2.05 4.14 -3.39
CA GLY A 26 1.51 3.12 -2.49
C GLY A 26 0.53 3.69 -1.46
N GLN A 27 0.86 4.84 -0.86
CA GLN A 27 0.00 5.51 0.13
C GLN A 27 -1.28 6.05 -0.53
N LEU A 28 -1.16 6.64 -1.73
CA LEU A 28 -2.30 7.08 -2.52
C LEU A 28 -3.20 5.90 -2.94
N SER A 29 -2.63 4.75 -3.29
CA SER A 29 -3.39 3.54 -3.60
C SER A 29 -4.18 3.02 -2.39
N VAL A 30 -3.57 3.06 -1.20
CA VAL A 30 -4.26 2.72 0.05
C VAL A 30 -5.43 3.66 0.34
N ASP A 31 -5.27 4.96 0.06
CA ASP A 31 -6.35 5.93 0.20
C ASP A 31 -7.57 5.59 -0.67
N LEU A 32 -7.32 5.14 -1.90
CA LEU A 32 -8.36 4.67 -2.81
C LEU A 32 -9.04 3.41 -2.25
N LEU A 33 -8.28 2.45 -1.72
CA LEU A 33 -8.84 1.23 -1.12
C LEU A 33 -9.75 1.55 0.06
N VAL A 34 -9.29 2.38 1.01
CA VAL A 34 -10.09 2.78 2.18
C VAL A 34 -11.37 3.49 1.76
N SER A 35 -11.27 4.44 0.81
CA SER A 35 -12.42 5.24 0.35
C SER A 35 -13.45 4.44 -0.43
N ASN A 36 -13.02 3.49 -1.28
CA ASN A 36 -13.92 2.76 -2.17
C ASN A 36 -14.55 1.52 -1.50
N LEU A 37 -13.88 0.94 -0.51
CA LEU A 37 -14.42 -0.17 0.27
C LEU A 37 -15.13 0.31 1.55
N ASN A 38 -15.15 1.62 1.81
CA ASN A 38 -15.68 2.24 3.03
C ASN A 38 -15.13 1.56 4.30
N LEU A 39 -13.80 1.34 4.34
CA LEU A 39 -13.19 0.58 5.42
C LEU A 39 -13.23 1.38 6.73
N PRO A 40 -13.82 0.85 7.81
CA PRO A 40 -13.72 1.48 9.12
C PRO A 40 -12.29 1.38 9.66
N LYS A 41 -11.87 2.39 10.41
CA LYS A 41 -10.63 2.33 11.20
C LYS A 41 -10.85 1.35 12.36
N ILE A 42 -9.90 0.43 12.52
CA ILE A 42 -9.94 -0.65 13.52
C ILE A 42 -8.76 -0.60 14.48
N GLY A 43 -7.81 0.31 14.25
CA GLY A 43 -6.60 0.32 15.04
C GLY A 43 -5.52 1.29 14.60
N GLN A 44 -4.46 1.20 15.39
CA GLN A 44 -3.23 1.95 15.53
C GLN A 44 -1.90 1.25 15.26
N ILE A 45 -0.88 1.88 14.70
CA ILE A 45 0.51 1.47 15.01
C ILE A 45 1.29 2.66 15.56
N PHE A 46 1.75 2.53 16.80
CA PHE A 46 2.65 3.50 17.43
C PHE A 46 4.08 3.00 17.39
N THR A 47 4.98 3.71 16.72
CA THR A 47 6.39 3.34 16.63
C THR A 47 7.26 4.59 16.58
N PRO A 48 8.45 4.59 17.23
CA PRO A 48 9.40 5.70 17.13
C PRO A 48 10.05 5.80 15.74
N SER A 49 9.91 4.78 14.88
CA SER A 49 10.49 4.80 13.54
C SER A 49 9.83 5.81 12.59
N PHE A 50 8.64 6.32 12.94
CA PHE A 50 7.85 7.24 12.11
C PHE A 50 7.56 8.54 12.86
N VAL A 51 7.53 9.66 12.12
CA VAL A 51 7.21 10.97 12.72
C VAL A 51 5.76 10.93 13.24
N PRO A 52 5.52 11.23 14.53
CA PRO A 52 4.17 11.23 15.07
C PRO A 52 3.36 12.37 14.45
N ILE A 53 2.18 12.04 13.93
CA ILE A 53 1.21 13.02 13.43
C ILE A 53 -0.17 12.68 13.96
N VAL A 54 -1.02 13.71 14.04
CA VAL A 54 -2.46 13.59 14.30
C VAL A 54 -3.19 14.58 13.40
N GLY A 55 -4.34 14.16 12.87
CA GLY A 55 -5.15 15.01 11.99
C GLY A 55 -6.61 14.60 11.97
N ALA A 56 -7.43 15.43 11.32
CA ALA A 56 -8.82 15.12 11.05
C ALA A 56 -8.96 13.93 10.09
N ASN A 57 -10.13 13.29 10.11
CA ASN A 57 -10.41 12.14 9.24
C ASN A 57 -10.23 12.50 7.75
N ALA A 58 -9.39 11.73 7.05
CA ALA A 58 -9.09 11.97 5.64
C ALA A 58 -10.20 11.54 4.67
N TYR A 59 -11.17 10.75 5.15
CA TYR A 59 -12.17 10.06 4.35
C TYR A 59 -13.60 10.56 4.62
N ASP A 60 -13.85 11.20 5.76
CA ASP A 60 -15.15 11.72 6.18
C ASP A 60 -15.02 13.10 6.87
N GLU A 61 -15.51 14.16 6.22
CA GLU A 61 -15.51 15.54 6.75
C GLU A 61 -16.39 15.71 7.99
N CYS A 62 -17.38 14.83 8.20
CA CYS A 62 -18.29 14.89 9.35
C CYS A 62 -17.81 14.06 10.54
N SER A 63 -16.71 13.31 10.40
CA SER A 63 -16.19 12.45 11.44
C SER A 63 -15.35 13.24 12.45
N SER A 64 -15.55 12.94 13.74
CA SER A 64 -14.70 13.40 14.83
C SER A 64 -13.52 12.44 15.11
N GLU A 65 -13.43 11.34 14.36
CA GLU A 65 -12.33 10.38 14.49
C GLU A 65 -11.01 10.98 14.01
N LEU A 66 -9.99 10.92 14.87
CA LEU A 66 -8.65 11.36 14.52
C LEU A 66 -7.89 10.24 13.78
N ILE A 67 -7.15 10.63 12.75
CA ILE A 67 -6.15 9.79 12.10
C ILE A 67 -4.77 10.06 12.70
N THR A 68 -3.89 9.07 12.62
CA THR A 68 -2.53 9.15 13.15
C THR A 68 -1.49 8.86 12.06
N ALA A 69 -0.23 8.74 12.46
CA ALA A 69 0.87 8.38 11.57
C ALA A 69 0.64 7.05 10.85
N ILE A 70 0.12 6.04 11.56
CA ILE A 70 -0.13 4.72 11.02
C ILE A 70 -1.45 4.20 11.56
N ASP A 71 -2.45 4.10 10.69
CA ASP A 71 -3.79 3.62 11.03
C ASP A 71 -4.08 2.30 10.33
N ILE A 72 -4.90 1.47 10.98
CA ILE A 72 -5.30 0.15 10.49
C ILE A 72 -6.79 0.20 10.18
N TYR A 73 -7.18 -0.23 9.00
CA TYR A 73 -8.54 -0.34 8.51
C TYR A 73 -8.84 -1.79 8.15
N ALA A 74 -10.10 -2.24 8.22
CA ALA A 74 -10.43 -3.59 7.80
C ALA A 74 -11.84 -3.73 7.21
N GLY A 75 -11.93 -4.50 6.13
CA GLY A 75 -13.18 -4.87 5.46
C GLY A 75 -13.50 -6.33 5.76
N ARG A 76 -14.57 -6.57 6.52
CA ARG A 76 -14.99 -7.94 6.90
C ARG A 76 -15.51 -8.73 5.70
N LYS A 77 -16.23 -8.07 4.79
CA LYS A 77 -16.81 -8.66 3.58
C LYS A 77 -15.71 -9.09 2.60
N GLU A 78 -14.72 -8.24 2.40
CA GLU A 78 -13.61 -8.45 1.45
C GLU A 78 -12.47 -9.27 2.07
N ARG A 79 -12.48 -9.48 3.39
CA ARG A 79 -11.41 -10.12 4.17
C ARG A 79 -10.05 -9.46 3.95
N VAL A 80 -10.03 -8.13 4.02
CA VAL A 80 -8.81 -7.33 3.88
C VAL A 80 -8.53 -6.51 5.13
N VAL A 81 -7.26 -6.40 5.46
CA VAL A 81 -6.73 -5.41 6.41
C VAL A 81 -5.85 -4.47 5.62
N VAL A 82 -6.04 -3.18 5.81
CA VAL A 82 -5.28 -2.15 5.10
C VAL A 82 -4.61 -1.25 6.13
N ILE A 83 -3.29 -1.15 6.07
CA ILE A 83 -2.54 -0.20 6.88
C ILE A 83 -2.30 1.05 6.03
N GLN A 84 -2.62 2.23 6.54
CA GLN A 84 -2.23 3.50 5.92
C GLN A 84 -1.09 4.13 6.72
N ILE A 85 -0.09 4.65 6.01
CA ILE A 85 1.04 5.38 6.58
C ILE A 85 0.98 6.81 6.05
N ARG A 86 0.97 7.80 6.93
CA ARG A 86 0.87 9.21 6.58
C ARG A 86 2.15 10.01 6.80
N SER A 87 3.06 9.48 7.60
CA SER A 87 4.32 10.12 7.97
C SER A 87 5.52 9.47 7.31
N LEU A 88 6.61 10.22 7.19
CA LEU A 88 7.92 9.69 6.83
C LEU A 88 8.48 8.83 7.97
N TYR A 89 9.30 7.84 7.63
CA TYR A 89 10.13 7.15 8.62
C TYR A 89 11.45 7.89 8.82
N VAL A 90 11.90 7.97 10.07
CA VAL A 90 13.10 8.73 10.50
C VAL A 90 14.10 7.88 11.27
N GLY A 91 13.76 6.63 11.58
CA GLY A 91 14.60 5.71 12.33
C GLY A 91 14.66 4.32 11.72
N GLU A 92 15.35 3.42 12.43
CA GLU A 92 15.45 2.01 12.08
C GLU A 92 14.06 1.35 12.04
N LEU A 93 13.83 0.52 11.03
CA LEU A 93 12.54 -0.14 10.81
C LEU A 93 12.48 -1.56 11.37
N THR A 94 13.57 -2.07 11.95
CA THR A 94 13.65 -3.46 12.43
C THR A 94 12.55 -3.78 13.45
N GLU A 95 12.31 -2.92 14.44
CA GLU A 95 11.25 -3.21 15.41
C GLU A 95 9.84 -3.09 14.80
N PHE A 96 9.64 -2.14 13.90
CA PHE A 96 8.38 -2.05 13.14
C PHE A 96 8.13 -3.34 12.32
N PHE A 97 9.15 -3.90 11.68
CA PHE A 97 9.04 -5.16 10.94
C PHE A 97 8.80 -6.34 11.87
N ASN A 98 9.48 -6.41 13.02
CA ASN A 98 9.26 -7.45 14.02
C ASN A 98 7.83 -7.43 14.54
N GLU A 99 7.31 -6.27 14.91
CA GLU A 99 5.93 -6.13 15.37
C GLU A 99 4.92 -6.49 14.28
N LEU A 100 5.14 -6.04 13.04
CA LEU A 100 4.28 -6.37 11.92
C LEU A 100 4.30 -7.88 11.61
N GLY A 101 5.48 -8.50 11.66
CA GLY A 101 5.65 -9.94 11.48
C GLY A 101 4.92 -10.74 12.56
N ARG A 102 5.11 -10.38 13.84
CA ARG A 102 4.37 -10.99 14.97
C ARG A 102 2.87 -10.87 14.76
N PHE A 103 2.38 -9.67 14.41
CA PHE A 103 0.96 -9.43 14.16
C PHE A 103 0.40 -10.31 13.05
N VAL A 104 1.11 -10.44 11.92
CA VAL A 104 0.72 -11.31 10.80
C VAL A 104 0.63 -12.77 11.23
N THR A 105 1.62 -13.25 12.00
CA THR A 105 1.66 -14.64 12.48
C THR A 105 0.58 -14.91 13.54
N GLU A 106 0.46 -14.09 14.56
CA GLU A 106 -0.49 -14.25 15.67
C GLU A 106 -1.94 -14.19 15.18
N LYS A 107 -2.23 -13.28 14.25
CA LYS A 107 -3.56 -13.14 13.64
C LYS A 107 -3.82 -14.08 12.48
N LYS A 108 -2.85 -14.94 12.13
CA LYS A 108 -2.94 -15.92 11.02
C LYS A 108 -3.40 -15.28 9.70
N ILE A 109 -2.84 -14.11 9.39
CA ILE A 109 -3.10 -13.41 8.13
C ILE A 109 -2.51 -14.26 6.99
N ALA A 110 -3.30 -14.49 5.94
CA ALA A 110 -2.93 -15.45 4.88
C ALA A 110 -1.76 -14.97 4.01
N LYS A 111 -1.72 -13.67 3.71
CA LYS A 111 -0.67 -13.06 2.88
C LYS A 111 -0.55 -11.56 3.11
N VAL A 112 0.61 -11.02 2.77
CA VAL A 112 0.93 -9.58 2.84
C VAL A 112 1.24 -9.04 1.45
N ILE A 113 0.59 -7.94 1.06
CA ILE A 113 0.83 -7.25 -0.20
C ILE A 113 1.36 -5.85 0.09
N ILE A 114 2.56 -5.57 -0.37
CA ILE A 114 3.26 -4.30 -0.20
C ILE A 114 3.06 -3.48 -1.46
N LEU A 115 2.43 -2.32 -1.35
CA LEU A 115 2.23 -1.38 -2.46
C LEU A 115 3.35 -0.34 -2.46
N ALA A 116 4.04 -0.17 -3.58
CA ALA A 116 5.17 0.75 -3.67
C ALA A 116 5.25 1.41 -5.06
N SER A 117 6.33 2.15 -5.27
CA SER A 117 6.71 2.76 -6.53
C SER A 117 8.20 2.63 -6.75
N SER A 118 8.69 3.03 -7.93
CA SER A 118 10.11 3.09 -8.22
C SER A 118 10.39 4.23 -9.21
N HIS A 119 11.62 4.74 -9.22
CA HIS A 119 12.00 5.83 -10.10
C HIS A 119 11.87 5.47 -11.58
N ASP A 120 11.09 6.24 -12.34
CA ASP A 120 10.88 6.00 -13.77
C ASP A 120 12.15 6.13 -14.61
N TYR A 121 13.08 7.00 -14.23
CA TYR A 121 14.35 7.19 -14.95
C TYR A 121 15.27 5.95 -14.95
N VAL A 122 14.97 4.95 -14.11
CA VAL A 122 15.68 3.65 -14.13
C VAL A 122 15.35 2.88 -15.42
N LYS A 123 14.23 3.19 -16.07
CA LYS A 123 13.86 2.66 -17.37
C LYS A 123 14.53 3.48 -18.46
N LYS A 124 15.44 2.82 -19.20
CA LYS A 124 16.13 3.42 -20.35
C LYS A 124 15.23 3.54 -21.59
N GLU A 125 14.13 2.78 -21.61
CA GLU A 125 13.18 2.76 -22.73
C GLU A 125 11.84 3.37 -22.29
N VAL A 126 11.25 4.18 -23.18
CA VAL A 126 9.90 4.71 -22.99
C VAL A 126 8.91 3.55 -23.12
N GLN A 127 8.29 3.19 -22.01
CA GLN A 127 7.27 2.14 -21.97
C GLN A 127 5.88 2.77 -21.76
N PRO A 128 4.83 2.29 -22.44
CA PRO A 128 3.44 2.59 -22.11
C PRO A 128 3.13 2.43 -20.62
N GLN A 129 2.22 3.25 -20.07
CA GLN A 129 1.89 3.24 -18.63
C GLN A 129 1.55 1.86 -18.07
N HIS A 130 0.79 1.04 -18.81
CA HIS A 130 0.42 -0.31 -18.37
C HIS A 130 1.63 -1.24 -18.25
N LEU A 131 2.71 -0.99 -18.99
CA LEU A 131 3.98 -1.72 -18.90
C LEU A 131 4.90 -1.17 -17.82
N LYS A 132 4.49 -0.18 -17.01
CA LYS A 132 5.27 0.35 -15.89
C LYS A 132 4.97 -0.34 -14.55
N LEU A 133 4.09 -1.34 -14.54
CA LEU A 133 3.74 -2.12 -13.36
C LEU A 133 4.62 -3.37 -13.26
N ARG A 134 5.06 -3.70 -12.05
CA ARG A 134 5.87 -4.87 -11.76
C ARG A 134 5.42 -5.52 -10.46
N TYR A 135 5.76 -6.78 -10.31
CA TYR A 135 5.62 -7.48 -9.05
C TYR A 135 6.87 -8.27 -8.67
N VAL A 136 6.98 -8.52 -7.37
CA VAL A 136 7.88 -9.51 -6.76
C VAL A 136 7.04 -10.36 -5.83
N ALA A 137 7.18 -11.68 -5.88
CA ALA A 137 6.43 -12.60 -5.04
C ALA A 137 7.38 -13.55 -4.30
N SER A 138 7.09 -13.84 -3.04
CA SER A 138 7.75 -14.91 -2.27
C SER A 138 7.46 -16.27 -2.92
N ALA A 139 8.35 -17.25 -2.72
CA ALA A 139 8.23 -18.57 -3.36
C ALA A 139 6.88 -19.26 -3.06
N GLY A 140 6.46 -19.26 -1.79
CA GLY A 140 5.19 -19.87 -1.37
C GLY A 140 3.93 -19.14 -1.87
N LEU A 141 4.05 -17.86 -2.22
CA LEU A 141 2.96 -17.13 -2.88
C LEU A 141 2.97 -17.38 -4.40
N ARG A 142 4.16 -17.41 -5.02
CA ARG A 142 4.32 -17.69 -6.45
C ARG A 142 3.80 -19.07 -6.82
N SER A 143 3.98 -20.07 -5.97
CA SER A 143 3.42 -21.40 -6.20
C SER A 143 1.89 -21.44 -6.21
N LYS A 144 1.22 -20.49 -5.56
CA LYS A 144 -0.25 -20.43 -5.48
C LYS A 144 -0.89 -19.48 -6.49
N ALA A 145 -0.22 -18.36 -6.78
CA ALA A 145 -0.76 -17.28 -7.63
C ALA A 145 -0.02 -17.13 -8.98
N GLY A 146 1.00 -17.95 -9.23
CA GLY A 146 1.86 -17.85 -10.41
C GLY A 146 1.10 -18.00 -11.73
N GLU A 147 0.27 -19.03 -11.85
CA GLU A 147 -0.55 -19.27 -13.05
C GLU A 147 -1.42 -18.06 -13.38
N LEU A 148 -2.11 -17.50 -12.38
CA LEU A 148 -2.92 -16.30 -12.55
C LEU A 148 -2.07 -15.08 -12.99
N PHE A 149 -0.87 -14.91 -12.45
CA PHE A 149 0.01 -13.81 -12.86
C PHE A 149 0.47 -13.96 -14.32
N ASP A 150 0.70 -15.20 -14.75
CA ASP A 150 1.10 -15.50 -16.11
C ASP A 150 -0.08 -15.31 -17.09
N GLU A 151 -1.30 -15.72 -16.72
CA GLU A 151 -2.55 -15.43 -17.46
C GLU A 151 -2.83 -13.92 -17.61
N LEU A 152 -2.55 -13.15 -16.55
CA LEU A 152 -2.69 -11.69 -16.55
C LEU A 152 -1.54 -10.98 -17.28
N ASN A 153 -0.56 -11.70 -17.82
CA ASN A 153 0.65 -11.17 -18.45
C ASN A 153 1.42 -10.20 -17.54
N TRP A 154 1.44 -10.47 -16.24
CA TRP A 154 2.14 -9.64 -15.28
C TRP A 154 3.65 -9.74 -15.46
N ILE A 155 4.33 -8.60 -15.39
CA ILE A 155 5.79 -8.56 -15.56
C ILE A 155 6.47 -8.72 -14.20
N SER A 156 7.12 -9.87 -14.02
CA SER A 156 7.94 -10.14 -12.84
C SER A 156 9.18 -9.22 -12.80
N HIS A 157 9.60 -8.82 -11.61
CA HIS A 157 10.84 -8.08 -11.38
C HIS A 157 11.79 -8.92 -10.50
N PRO A 158 12.40 -9.97 -11.08
CA PRO A 158 13.28 -10.84 -10.32
C PRO A 158 14.56 -10.11 -9.89
N PRO A 159 15.23 -10.59 -8.83
CA PRO A 159 16.64 -10.25 -8.60
C PRO A 159 17.46 -10.63 -9.86
N LYS A 160 18.36 -9.74 -10.32
CA LYS A 160 19.19 -9.99 -11.50
C LYS A 160 20.46 -10.75 -11.11
N GLY A 161 20.54 -12.04 -11.41
CA GLY A 161 21.75 -12.85 -11.17
C GLY A 161 22.12 -12.96 -9.69
N GLU A 162 23.41 -12.78 -9.35
CA GLU A 162 23.91 -12.71 -7.96
C GLU A 162 23.45 -11.45 -7.20
N GLU A 163 22.79 -10.49 -7.87
CA GLU A 163 22.38 -9.24 -7.24
C GLU A 163 21.13 -9.38 -6.39
N ARG A 164 21.14 -8.71 -5.24
CA ARG A 164 19.96 -8.53 -4.38
C ARG A 164 18.88 -7.76 -5.14
N LEU A 165 17.60 -8.12 -4.94
CA LEU A 165 16.42 -7.39 -5.44
C LEU A 165 16.62 -5.86 -5.31
N GLN A 166 16.39 -5.09 -6.37
CA GLN A 166 16.48 -3.62 -6.34
C GLN A 166 15.16 -2.98 -6.77
N ILE A 167 14.67 -2.04 -5.95
CA ILE A 167 13.53 -1.19 -6.26
C ILE A 167 13.96 0.25 -5.93
N PRO A 168 14.71 0.93 -6.82
CA PRO A 168 15.20 2.28 -6.55
C PRO A 168 14.04 3.24 -6.27
N GLY A 169 14.10 4.01 -5.19
CA GLY A 169 12.98 4.86 -4.76
C GLY A 169 11.81 4.11 -4.13
N GLY A 170 11.88 2.79 -3.97
CA GLY A 170 10.81 1.96 -3.40
C GLY A 170 10.67 1.98 -1.89
N GLY A 171 11.37 2.89 -1.21
CA GLY A 171 11.37 3.00 0.24
C GLY A 171 11.79 1.71 0.93
N PHE A 172 11.01 1.31 1.92
CA PHE A 172 11.26 0.10 2.69
C PHE A 172 10.68 -1.20 2.08
N ALA A 173 10.06 -1.13 0.89
CA ALA A 173 9.36 -2.27 0.27
C ALA A 173 10.25 -3.51 0.14
N LYS A 174 11.47 -3.34 -0.37
CA LYS A 174 12.47 -4.41 -0.50
C LYS A 174 12.80 -5.02 0.86
N SER A 175 13.11 -4.18 1.84
CA SER A 175 13.56 -4.62 3.17
C SER A 175 12.45 -5.39 3.88
N LEU A 176 11.22 -4.89 3.83
CA LEU A 176 10.06 -5.57 4.39
C LEU A 176 9.76 -6.89 3.66
N PHE A 177 9.81 -6.90 2.32
CA PHE A 177 9.63 -8.13 1.54
C PHE A 177 10.67 -9.19 1.91
N THR A 178 11.93 -8.78 2.04
CA THR A 178 13.04 -9.69 2.40
C THR A 178 12.85 -10.25 3.80
N PHE A 179 12.47 -9.39 4.75
CA PHE A 179 12.16 -9.77 6.13
C PHE A 179 11.02 -10.80 6.20
N LEU A 180 9.87 -10.50 5.58
CA LEU A 180 8.69 -11.37 5.59
C LEU A 180 8.95 -12.69 4.86
N SER A 181 9.57 -12.63 3.67
CA SER A 181 9.91 -13.84 2.92
C SER A 181 10.92 -14.72 3.65
N GLY A 182 11.89 -14.12 4.36
CA GLY A 182 12.85 -14.85 5.19
C GLY A 182 12.18 -15.54 6.39
N ALA A 183 11.09 -14.97 6.90
CA ALA A 183 10.24 -15.56 7.93
C ALA A 183 9.17 -16.53 7.36
N ASN A 184 9.25 -16.92 6.08
CA ASN A 184 8.28 -17.77 5.38
C ASN A 184 6.83 -17.23 5.37
N VAL A 185 6.64 -15.92 5.54
CA VAL A 185 5.34 -15.27 5.40
C VAL A 185 5.03 -15.11 3.90
N PRO A 186 3.87 -15.57 3.39
CA PRO A 186 3.50 -15.35 2.00
C PRO A 186 3.33 -13.86 1.72
N CYS A 187 4.27 -13.27 0.97
CA CYS A 187 4.24 -11.85 0.65
C CYS A 187 4.52 -11.56 -0.83
N ALA A 188 4.07 -10.40 -1.29
CA ALA A 188 4.42 -9.80 -2.58
C ALA A 188 4.61 -8.29 -2.47
N VAL A 189 5.40 -7.73 -3.39
CA VAL A 189 5.47 -6.29 -3.66
C VAL A 189 4.83 -6.05 -5.02
N LEU A 190 3.87 -5.13 -5.08
CA LEU A 190 3.36 -4.57 -6.33
C LEU A 190 3.83 -3.13 -6.41
N PHE A 191 4.42 -2.74 -7.53
CA PHE A 191 4.92 -1.38 -7.67
C PHE A 191 4.83 -0.87 -9.10
N LYS A 192 4.77 0.47 -9.21
CA LYS A 192 4.76 1.18 -10.48
C LYS A 192 5.98 2.08 -10.62
N PHE A 193 6.57 2.14 -11.81
CA PHE A 193 7.53 3.18 -12.14
C PHE A 193 6.82 4.53 -12.32
N CYS A 194 7.29 5.55 -11.61
CA CYS A 194 6.75 6.91 -11.64
C CYS A 194 7.84 7.98 -11.41
N SER A 195 7.51 9.21 -11.82
CA SER A 195 8.23 10.43 -11.45
C SER A 195 7.46 11.13 -10.33
N GLU A 196 8.09 12.03 -9.59
CA GLU A 196 7.36 12.85 -8.62
C GLU A 196 6.40 13.84 -9.30
N GLY A 197 5.33 14.19 -8.61
CA GLY A 197 4.32 15.15 -9.08
C GLY A 197 2.92 14.71 -8.67
N ASP A 198 1.96 14.92 -9.57
CA ASP A 198 0.60 14.41 -9.42
C ASP A 198 0.53 12.93 -9.82
N ASN A 199 0.62 12.05 -8.82
CA ASN A 199 0.64 10.60 -9.02
C ASN A 199 -0.71 9.93 -8.77
N ARG A 200 -1.83 10.66 -8.84
CA ARG A 200 -3.17 10.09 -8.63
C ARG A 200 -3.51 9.00 -9.65
N GLU A 201 -3.21 9.23 -10.93
CA GLU A 201 -3.40 8.23 -11.99
C GLU A 201 -2.50 7.00 -11.81
N ASP A 202 -1.28 7.20 -11.32
CA ASP A 202 -0.37 6.10 -11.00
C ASP A 202 -0.94 5.23 -9.87
N ALA A 203 -1.57 5.85 -8.88
CA ALA A 203 -2.23 5.16 -7.77
C ALA A 203 -3.46 4.39 -8.23
N VAL A 204 -4.27 4.96 -9.13
CA VAL A 204 -5.41 4.28 -9.78
C VAL A 204 -4.91 3.05 -10.55
N ALA A 205 -3.88 3.19 -11.37
CA ALA A 205 -3.30 2.08 -12.12
C ALA A 205 -2.78 0.96 -11.20
N LEU A 206 -2.13 1.30 -10.09
CA LEU A 206 -1.64 0.32 -9.11
C LEU A 206 -2.78 -0.39 -8.38
N VAL A 207 -3.89 0.30 -8.07
CA VAL A 207 -5.09 -0.31 -7.47
C VAL A 207 -5.80 -1.24 -8.46
N GLN A 208 -5.93 -0.83 -9.72
CA GLN A 208 -6.50 -1.68 -10.77
C GLN A 208 -5.65 -2.94 -10.95
N TYR A 209 -4.32 -2.80 -10.96
CA TYR A 209 -3.38 -3.91 -11.02
C TYR A 209 -3.58 -4.87 -9.83
N LEU A 210 -3.64 -4.35 -8.60
CA LEU A 210 -3.96 -5.15 -7.43
C LEU A 210 -5.32 -5.88 -7.57
N ASN A 211 -6.35 -5.18 -8.07
CA ASN A 211 -7.71 -5.72 -8.16
C ASN A 211 -7.85 -6.87 -9.19
N GLN A 212 -7.00 -6.92 -10.23
CA GLN A 212 -6.95 -8.06 -11.14
C GLN A 212 -6.66 -9.37 -10.40
N TRP A 213 -5.88 -9.30 -9.31
CA TRP A 213 -5.52 -10.46 -8.50
C TRP A 213 -6.53 -10.75 -7.38
N ILE A 214 -6.80 -9.77 -6.52
CA ILE A 214 -7.59 -10.04 -5.29
C ILE A 214 -9.09 -9.76 -5.42
N ARG A 215 -9.51 -9.06 -6.49
CA ARG A 215 -10.93 -8.82 -6.86
C ARG A 215 -11.81 -8.32 -5.72
N ILE A 216 -11.33 -7.33 -4.98
CA ILE A 216 -12.05 -6.73 -3.83
C ILE A 216 -12.90 -5.53 -4.22
N LEU A 217 -12.59 -4.88 -5.35
CA LEU A 217 -13.39 -3.79 -5.90
C LEU A 217 -14.32 -4.33 -6.98
N GLU A 218 -15.58 -3.89 -6.96
CA GLU A 218 -16.56 -4.24 -7.99
C GLU A 218 -16.14 -3.73 -9.37
N ALA A 219 -16.48 -4.47 -10.43
CA ALA A 219 -16.14 -4.10 -11.80
C ALA A 219 -16.75 -2.76 -12.24
N SER A 220 -17.87 -2.35 -11.63
CA SER A 220 -18.49 -1.03 -11.81
C SER A 220 -17.61 0.10 -11.27
N CYS A 221 -16.80 -0.15 -10.24
CA CYS A 221 -15.94 0.84 -9.60
C CYS A 221 -14.59 1.02 -10.30
N SER A 222 -14.17 0.09 -11.18
CA SER A 222 -12.83 0.15 -11.78
C SER A 222 -12.59 1.40 -12.62
N ASN A 223 -13.65 1.97 -13.19
CA ASN A 223 -13.59 3.16 -14.05
C ASN A 223 -13.93 4.47 -13.31
N ASN A 224 -14.47 4.39 -12.08
CA ASN A 224 -14.94 5.54 -11.31
C ASN A 224 -14.60 5.35 -9.82
N LEU A 225 -13.30 5.28 -9.51
CA LEU A 225 -12.87 5.21 -8.11
C LEU A 225 -13.16 6.55 -7.41
N LYS A 226 -13.78 6.47 -6.24
CA LYS A 226 -13.97 7.60 -5.33
C LYS A 226 -12.62 8.00 -4.74
N TYR A 227 -12.24 9.26 -4.94
CA TYR A 227 -11.07 9.85 -4.29
C TYR A 227 -11.41 10.20 -2.83
N PRO A 228 -10.46 10.06 -1.90
CA PRO A 228 -10.66 10.49 -0.51
C PRO A 228 -10.91 12.01 -0.45
N LEU A 229 -11.68 12.45 0.53
CA LEU A 229 -11.99 13.87 0.71
C LEU A 229 -10.74 14.72 0.92
N SER A 230 -9.71 14.17 1.56
CA SER A 230 -8.41 14.85 1.73
C SER A 230 -7.75 15.31 0.42
N TRP A 231 -8.05 14.67 -0.72
CA TRP A 231 -7.48 15.06 -2.00
C TRP A 231 -8.11 16.33 -2.60
N LYS A 232 -9.25 16.80 -2.06
CA LYS A 232 -9.90 18.06 -2.48
C LYS A 232 -8.98 19.27 -2.35
N HIS A 233 -8.04 19.22 -1.40
CA HIS A 233 -7.12 20.31 -1.09
C HIS A 233 -5.64 19.94 -1.32
N LEU A 234 -5.37 18.96 -2.21
CA LEU A 234 -4.01 18.53 -2.54
C LEU A 234 -3.13 19.70 -3.03
N PHE A 235 -3.74 20.64 -3.78
CA PHE A 235 -3.09 21.84 -4.31
C PHE A 235 -3.33 23.09 -3.45
N GLY A 236 -3.72 22.89 -2.19
CA GLY A 236 -4.06 23.98 -1.27
C GLY A 236 -5.54 24.38 -1.32
N ARG A 237 -5.87 25.38 -0.51
CA ARG A 237 -7.17 26.05 -0.59
C ARG A 237 -7.15 27.03 -1.76
N PRO A 238 -8.31 27.31 -2.38
CA PRO A 238 -8.40 28.42 -3.33
C PRO A 238 -7.88 29.71 -2.65
N PRO A 239 -7.21 30.60 -3.41
CA PRO A 239 -6.73 31.87 -2.87
C PRO A 239 -7.88 32.63 -2.22
N SER A 240 -7.60 33.39 -1.16
CA SER A 240 -8.60 34.25 -0.54
C SER A 240 -9.16 35.21 -1.58
N GLN A 241 -10.47 35.45 -1.57
CA GLN A 241 -11.10 36.41 -2.47
C GLN A 241 -10.50 37.82 -2.28
N ASP A 242 -9.99 38.12 -1.08
CA ASP A 242 -9.30 39.38 -0.74
C ASP A 242 -7.96 39.61 -1.49
N LEU A 243 -7.48 38.63 -2.26
CA LEU A 243 -6.28 38.78 -3.12
C LEU A 243 -6.59 39.34 -4.52
N TYR A 244 -7.87 39.48 -4.88
CA TYR A 244 -8.37 40.01 -6.16
C TYR A 244 -9.26 41.23 -5.94
#